data_AF-A0AAN7FSW9-F1
#
_entry.id   AF-A0AAN7FSW9-F1
#
_cell.length_a   1.000
_cell.length_b   1.000
_cell.length_c   1.000
_cell.angle_alpha   90.00
_cell.angle_beta   90.00
_cell.angle_gamma   90.00
#
_symmetry.space_group_name_H-M   'P 1'
#
loop_
_entity.id
_entity.type
_entity.pdbx_description
1 polymer ?
#
loop_
_entity_poly.entity_id
_entity_poly.type
_entity_poly.pdbx_seq_one_letter_code
_entity_poly.pdbx_strand_id
1 'polypeptide(L)'
;MSDYRFWTSNLTNCLNLNGRLNTNQPAGKPPWKILFPFAIWNIWKYRNDFVFKRKMQNLNLVTDIQNQVVEFMCCVSPPRKLSCRIIKRVCWEKPSPGWANLNTDGAAIGNPGLAGCGGLTKDENGAWLAGF
;
A
#
# COMPACT_ATOMS: atom_id res chain seq x y z
N MET A 1 2.80 -6.63 31.41
CA MET A 1 3.79 -5.81 32.14
C MET A 1 4.16 -4.62 31.29
N SER A 2 3.72 -3.42 31.65
CA SER A 2 4.09 -2.18 30.98
C SER A 2 5.56 -1.86 31.27
N ASP A 3 6.41 -1.83 30.24
CA ASP A 3 7.83 -1.50 30.37
C ASP A 3 7.96 -0.02 30.78
N TYR A 4 8.38 0.22 32.02
CA TYR A 4 8.60 1.54 32.60
C TYR A 4 9.54 2.42 31.75
N ARG A 5 10.41 1.81 30.94
CA ARG A 5 11.33 2.51 30.02
C ARG A 5 10.62 3.20 28.85
N PHE A 6 9.37 2.86 28.56
CA PHE A 6 8.60 3.51 27.50
C PHE A 6 8.28 4.98 27.83
N TRP A 7 8.01 5.30 29.11
CA TRP A 7 7.57 6.63 29.53
C TRP A 7 8.70 7.58 29.94
N THR A 8 9.91 7.06 30.14
CA THR A 8 11.06 7.83 30.64
C THR A 8 12.16 8.06 29.60
N SER A 9 12.06 7.44 28.42
CA SER A 9 13.05 7.59 27.34
C SER A 9 12.71 8.75 26.40
N ASN A 10 13.74 9.41 25.86
CA ASN A 10 13.59 10.39 24.79
C ASN A 10 12.85 9.73 23.60
N LEU A 11 11.91 10.45 22.98
CA LEU A 11 11.14 9.99 21.81
C LEU A 11 12.02 9.35 20.74
N THR A 12 13.17 9.94 20.43
CA THR A 12 14.14 9.41 19.46
C THR A 12 14.67 8.03 19.88
N ASN A 13 14.93 7.82 21.16
CA ASN A 13 15.37 6.53 21.69
C ASN A 13 14.24 5.50 21.62
N CYS A 14 13.02 5.88 21.98
CA CYS A 14 11.85 5.00 21.90
C CYS A 14 11.57 4.54 20.45
N LEU A 15 11.62 5.47 19.49
CA LEU A 15 11.46 5.17 18.07
C LEU A 15 12.58 4.26 17.55
N ASN A 16 13.84 4.57 17.90
CA ASN A 16 14.98 3.74 17.49
C ASN A 16 14.94 2.33 18.06
N LEU A 17 14.56 2.18 19.34
CA LEU A 17 14.39 0.88 19.98
C LEU A 17 13.34 0.06 19.21
N ASN A 18 12.12 0.58 19.06
CA ASN A 18 11.05 -0.17 18.41
C ASN A 18 11.27 -0.40 16.91
N GLY A 19 11.93 0.53 16.21
CA GLY A 19 12.26 0.40 14.80
C GLY A 19 13.42 -0.57 14.50
N ARG A 20 14.20 -0.99 15.51
CA ARG A 20 15.34 -1.91 15.34
C ARG A 20 15.14 -3.27 16.01
N LEU A 21 14.10 -3.43 16.83
CA LEU A 21 13.81 -4.69 17.51
C LEU A 21 13.46 -5.80 16.51
N ASN A 22 14.33 -6.81 16.43
CA ASN A 22 14.04 -8.08 15.80
C ASN A 22 13.40 -9.01 16.85
N THR A 23 12.09 -8.94 16.98
CA THR A 23 11.33 -9.87 17.84
C THR A 23 11.09 -11.18 17.09
N ASN A 24 11.35 -12.32 17.72
CA ASN A 24 10.91 -13.63 17.23
C ASN A 24 9.37 -13.67 17.25
N GLN A 25 8.73 -13.37 16.13
CA GLN A 25 7.28 -13.46 16.00
C GLN A 25 6.86 -14.86 15.52
N PRO A 26 5.64 -15.31 15.89
CA PRO A 26 5.05 -16.52 15.32
C PRO A 26 5.06 -16.46 13.79
N ALA A 27 5.23 -17.62 13.14
CA ALA A 27 5.18 -17.74 11.69
C ALA A 27 3.89 -17.09 11.12
N GLY A 28 4.04 -16.23 10.12
CA GLY A 28 2.92 -15.57 9.43
C GLY A 28 2.57 -14.16 9.92
N LYS A 29 3.23 -13.62 10.96
CA LYS A 29 3.04 -12.21 11.38
C LYS A 29 4.16 -11.29 10.89
N PRO A 30 3.86 -10.03 10.53
CA PRO A 30 4.87 -9.10 10.05
C PRO A 30 5.82 -8.69 11.18
N PRO A 31 7.14 -8.57 10.93
CA PRO A 31 8.11 -8.19 11.96
C PRO A 31 7.69 -6.92 12.73
N TRP A 32 7.90 -6.91 14.05
CA TRP A 32 7.50 -5.78 14.92
C TRP A 32 8.05 -4.43 14.44
N LYS A 33 9.33 -4.41 14.03
CA LYS A 33 10.00 -3.23 13.47
C LYS A 33 9.29 -2.62 12.25
N ILE A 34 8.47 -3.41 11.54
CA ILE A 34 7.65 -2.96 10.41
C ILE A 34 6.25 -2.59 10.90
N LEU A 35 5.63 -3.40 11.76
CA LEU A 35 4.30 -3.11 12.29
C LEU A 35 4.23 -1.80 13.11
N PHE A 36 5.22 -1.57 13.97
CA PHE A 36 5.26 -0.45 14.91
C PHE A 36 5.14 0.94 14.25
N PRO A 37 5.96 1.30 13.24
CA PRO A 37 5.87 2.63 12.63
C PRO A 37 4.50 2.87 11.97
N PHE A 38 3.91 1.85 11.33
CA PHE A 38 2.56 1.95 10.76
C PHE A 38 1.50 2.16 11.84
N ALA A 39 1.62 1.48 12.99
CA ALA A 39 0.70 1.65 14.10
C ALA A 39 0.77 3.08 14.67
N ILE A 40 1.96 3.59 14.98
CA ILE A 40 2.15 4.96 15.50
C ILE A 40 1.62 6.00 14.51
N TRP A 41 1.95 5.84 13.22
CA TRP A 41 1.49 6.76 12.17
C TRP A 41 -0.04 6.78 12.06
N ASN A 42 -0.69 5.62 12.04
CA ASN A 42 -2.15 5.55 11.93
C ASN A 42 -2.85 6.06 13.20
N ILE A 43 -2.31 5.82 14.40
CA ILE A 43 -2.81 6.41 15.63
C ILE A 43 -2.70 7.94 15.60
N TRP A 44 -1.56 8.47 15.14
CA TRP A 44 -1.37 9.92 15.01
C TRP A 44 -2.33 10.54 14.00
N LYS A 45 -2.45 9.95 12.80
CA LYS A 45 -3.43 10.38 11.78
C LYS A 45 -4.85 10.37 12.33
N TYR A 46 -5.23 9.28 13.00
CA TYR A 46 -6.55 9.12 13.61
C TYR A 46 -6.85 10.23 14.62
N ARG A 47 -5.91 10.53 15.53
CA ARG A 47 -6.06 11.61 16.51
C ARG A 47 -6.20 12.98 15.85
N ASN A 48 -5.42 13.25 14.82
CA ASN A 48 -5.47 14.54 14.12
C ASN A 48 -6.75 14.70 13.32
N ASP A 49 -7.19 13.67 12.60
CA ASP A 49 -8.46 13.72 11.86
C ASP A 49 -9.64 13.96 12.82
N PHE A 50 -9.61 13.37 14.02
CA PHE A 50 -10.62 13.64 15.04
C PHE A 50 -10.61 15.11 15.49
N VAL A 51 -9.43 15.65 15.84
CA VAL A 51 -9.29 17.04 16.34
C VAL A 51 -9.63 18.07 15.26
N PHE A 52 -9.12 17.90 14.04
CA PHE A 52 -9.16 18.93 13.00
C PHE A 52 -10.32 18.77 12.02
N LYS A 53 -10.83 17.55 11.80
CA LYS A 53 -11.86 17.27 10.79
C LYS A 53 -13.18 16.78 11.39
N ARG A 54 -13.25 16.54 12.71
CA ARG A 54 -14.42 15.98 13.42
C ARG A 54 -14.99 14.71 12.76
N LYS A 55 -14.15 13.95 12.06
CA LYS A 55 -14.58 12.78 11.29
C LYS A 55 -14.89 11.63 12.26
N MET A 56 -16.01 10.94 12.03
CA MET A 56 -16.36 9.75 12.84
C MET A 56 -15.33 8.62 12.65
N GLN A 57 -15.21 7.83 13.70
CA GLN A 57 -14.15 6.86 13.96
C GLN A 57 -14.17 5.71 12.93
N ASN A 58 -12.99 5.31 12.44
CA ASN A 58 -12.86 4.02 11.78
C ASN A 58 -12.84 2.92 12.85
N LEU A 59 -13.89 2.09 12.88
CA LEU A 59 -14.00 0.95 13.79
C LEU A 59 -12.92 -0.13 13.54
N ASN A 60 -12.28 -0.10 12.38
CA ASN A 60 -11.35 -1.12 11.92
C ASN A 60 -9.89 -0.63 11.80
N LEU A 61 -9.46 0.29 12.67
CA LEU A 61 -8.09 0.83 12.67
C LEU A 61 -7.00 -0.27 12.68
N VAL A 62 -7.23 -1.36 13.43
CA VAL A 62 -6.30 -2.49 13.50
C VAL A 62 -6.17 -3.18 12.13
N THR A 63 -7.29 -3.39 11.43
CA THR A 63 -7.32 -3.99 10.11
C THR A 63 -6.62 -3.10 9.08
N ASP A 64 -6.83 -1.78 9.13
CA ASP A 64 -6.16 -0.84 8.24
C ASP A 64 -4.64 -0.85 8.41
N ILE A 65 -4.17 -0.93 9.67
CA ILE A 65 -2.74 -1.04 9.98
C ILE A 65 -2.20 -2.35 9.40
N GLN A 66 -2.91 -3.47 9.59
CA GLN A 66 -2.50 -4.76 9.05
C GLN A 66 -2.42 -4.74 7.52
N ASN A 67 -3.44 -4.18 6.85
CA ASN A 67 -3.48 -4.09 5.39
C ASN A 67 -2.31 -3.26 4.84
N GLN A 68 -2.03 -2.09 5.43
CA GLN A 68 -0.90 -1.25 5.03
C GLN A 68 0.45 -1.97 5.21
N VAL A 69 0.61 -2.72 6.30
CA VAL A 69 1.83 -3.49 6.55
C VAL A 69 1.99 -4.63 5.55
N VAL A 70 0.92 -5.36 5.24
CA VAL A 70 0.93 -6.44 4.23
C VAL A 70 1.26 -5.88 2.84
N GLU A 71 0.63 -4.78 2.44
CA GLU A 71 0.89 -4.09 1.19
C GLU A 71 2.35 -3.67 1.08
N PHE A 72 2.87 -2.97 2.10
CA PHE A 72 4.27 -2.57 2.16
C PHE A 72 5.21 -3.77 2.01
N MET A 73 4.96 -4.86 2.74
CA MET A 73 5.75 -6.08 2.66
C MET A 73 5.72 -6.69 1.25
N CYS A 74 4.58 -6.68 0.56
CA CYS A 74 4.48 -7.13 -0.82
C CYS A 74 5.31 -6.24 -1.77
N CYS A 75 5.29 -4.92 -1.58
CA CYS A 75 6.03 -3.97 -2.41
C CYS A 75 7.55 -4.07 -2.22
N VAL A 76 8.02 -4.26 -0.98
CA VAL A 76 9.47 -4.31 -0.68
C VAL A 76 10.04 -5.72 -0.71
N SER A 77 9.20 -6.76 -0.79
CA SER A 77 9.67 -8.13 -0.91
C SER A 77 10.52 -8.26 -2.17
N PRO A 78 11.72 -8.85 -2.07
CA PRO A 78 12.51 -9.13 -3.26
C PRO A 78 11.68 -10.02 -4.19
N PRO A 79 11.82 -9.85 -5.52
CA PRO A 79 11.11 -10.69 -6.47
C PRO A 79 11.38 -12.15 -6.14
N ARG A 80 10.30 -12.94 -5.96
CA ARG A 80 10.36 -14.33 -5.46
C ARG A 80 11.06 -15.31 -6.43
N LYS A 81 11.65 -14.82 -7.51
CA LYS A 81 12.42 -15.57 -8.48
C LYS A 81 13.61 -14.72 -8.90
N LEU A 82 14.71 -15.39 -9.25
CA LEU A 82 15.72 -14.84 -10.14
C LEU A 82 14.99 -14.38 -11.42
N SER A 83 14.57 -13.12 -11.44
CA SER A 83 13.94 -12.51 -12.59
C SER A 83 15.02 -12.42 -13.65
N CYS A 84 15.09 -13.41 -14.53
CA CYS A 84 15.80 -13.25 -15.79
C CYS A 84 15.14 -12.06 -16.49
N ARG A 85 15.88 -10.96 -16.59
CA ARG A 85 15.42 -9.76 -17.30
C ARG A 85 15.43 -10.08 -18.78
N ILE A 86 14.31 -10.58 -19.29
CA ILE A 86 14.13 -10.84 -20.71
C ILE A 86 13.74 -9.53 -21.39
N ILE A 87 14.54 -9.09 -22.35
CA ILE A 87 14.13 -8.03 -23.27
C ILE A 87 13.13 -8.68 -24.23
N LYS A 88 11.84 -8.37 -24.05
CA LYS A 88 10.79 -8.77 -24.97
C LYS A 88 10.32 -7.55 -25.74
N ARG A 89 10.24 -7.68 -27.07
CA ARG A 89 9.56 -6.68 -27.88
C ARG A 89 8.07 -6.76 -27.57
N VAL A 90 7.53 -5.70 -26.96
CA VAL A 90 6.09 -5.59 -26.68
C VAL A 90 5.47 -4.86 -27.87
N CYS A 91 4.67 -5.56 -28.64
CA CYS A 91 3.78 -4.99 -29.63
C CYS A 91 2.34 -5.25 -29.23
N TRP A 92 1.43 -4.39 -29.69
CA TRP A 92 0.01 -4.64 -29.58
C TRP A 92 -0.36 -5.84 -30.46
N GLU A 93 -0.94 -6.86 -29.83
CA GLU A 93 -1.50 -8.02 -30.50
C GLU A 93 -3.00 -8.09 -30.21
N LYS A 94 -3.77 -8.65 -31.15
CA LYS A 94 -5.19 -8.93 -30.94
C LYS A 94 -5.31 -9.92 -29.75
N PRO A 95 -6.16 -9.64 -28.75
CA PRO A 95 -6.40 -10.60 -27.67
C PRO A 95 -6.97 -11.92 -28.22
N SER A 96 -6.64 -13.01 -27.54
CA SER A 96 -7.17 -14.34 -27.88
C SER A 96 -8.70 -14.36 -27.81
N PRO A 97 -9.37 -15.26 -28.55
CA PRO A 97 -10.82 -15.44 -28.42
C PRO A 97 -11.23 -15.67 -26.96
N GLY A 98 -12.31 -15.02 -26.52
CA GLY A 98 -12.79 -15.01 -25.13
C GLY A 98 -12.11 -13.98 -24.21
N TRP A 99 -11.15 -13.19 -24.71
CA TRP A 99 -10.46 -12.16 -23.93
C TRP A 99 -10.84 -10.75 -24.35
N ALA A 100 -10.96 -9.88 -23.36
CA ALA A 100 -11.11 -8.44 -23.57
C ALA A 100 -9.78 -7.71 -23.36
N ASN A 101 -9.61 -6.60 -24.09
CA ASN A 101 -8.51 -5.66 -23.90
C ASN A 101 -8.99 -4.44 -23.11
N LEU A 102 -8.28 -4.09 -22.03
CA LEU A 102 -8.51 -2.87 -21.25
C LEU A 102 -7.38 -1.88 -21.51
N ASN A 103 -7.73 -0.74 -22.11
CA ASN A 103 -6.86 0.42 -22.23
C ASN A 103 -7.19 1.41 -21.11
N THR A 104 -6.20 1.91 -20.38
CA THR A 104 -6.36 2.97 -19.39
C THR A 104 -5.44 4.14 -19.70
N ASP A 105 -5.90 5.34 -19.44
CA ASP A 105 -5.09 6.56 -19.56
C ASP A 105 -5.39 7.53 -18.42
N GLY A 106 -4.41 8.37 -18.10
CA GLY A 106 -4.49 9.35 -17.02
C GLY A 106 -3.87 10.66 -17.43
N ALA A 107 -4.54 11.77 -17.10
CA ALA A 107 -4.07 13.11 -17.38
C ALA A 107 -4.04 13.94 -16.10
N ALA A 108 -3.00 14.75 -15.92
CA ALA A 108 -2.87 15.67 -14.80
C ALA A 108 -2.38 17.04 -15.28
N ILE A 109 -2.95 18.10 -14.69
CA ILE A 109 -2.55 19.49 -14.91
C ILE A 109 -1.70 19.93 -13.71
N GLY A 110 -0.37 19.80 -13.83
CA GLY A 110 0.59 20.25 -12.80
C GLY A 110 0.86 19.24 -11.67
N ASN A 111 1.68 19.64 -10.68
CA ASN A 111 1.99 18.85 -9.48
C ASN A 111 2.28 19.79 -8.26
N PRO A 112 1.27 20.12 -7.42
CA PRO A 112 -0.10 19.59 -7.42
C PRO A 112 -1.02 20.28 -8.44
N GLY A 113 -2.04 19.56 -8.93
CA GLY A 113 -3.17 20.12 -9.69
C GLY A 113 -4.21 19.06 -10.09
N LEU A 114 -5.18 19.43 -10.93
CA LEU A 114 -6.31 18.58 -11.30
C LEU A 114 -5.84 17.33 -12.06
N ALA A 115 -6.33 16.16 -11.65
CA ALA A 115 -6.05 14.88 -12.31
C ALA A 115 -7.35 14.17 -12.68
N GLY A 116 -7.33 13.46 -13.79
CA GLY A 116 -8.40 12.60 -14.27
C GLY A 116 -7.81 11.31 -14.84
N CYS A 117 -8.66 10.29 -14.92
CA CYS A 117 -8.34 9.04 -15.60
C CYS A 117 -9.54 8.58 -16.41
N GLY A 118 -9.29 7.70 -17.37
CA GLY A 118 -10.33 7.02 -18.11
C GLY A 118 -9.88 5.64 -18.54
N GLY A 119 -10.85 4.81 -18.90
CA GLY A 119 -10.59 3.47 -19.41
C GLY A 119 -11.59 3.04 -20.48
N LEU A 120 -11.12 2.17 -21.36
CA LEU A 120 -11.92 1.55 -22.41
C LEU A 120 -11.62 0.04 -22.48
N THR A 121 -12.65 -0.76 -22.29
CA THR A 121 -12.64 -2.20 -22.50
C THR A 121 -13.23 -2.52 -23.88
N LYS A 122 -12.50 -3.35 -24.65
CA LYS A 122 -12.95 -3.88 -25.95
C LYS A 122 -12.92 -5.41 -25.94
N ASP A 123 -13.81 -6.03 -26.68
CA ASP A 123 -13.82 -7.49 -26.85
C ASP A 123 -12.68 -7.97 -27.76
N GLU A 124 -12.65 -9.27 -28.01
CA GLU A 124 -11.68 -9.91 -28.91
C GLU A 124 -11.70 -9.33 -30.32
N ASN A 125 -12.83 -8.81 -30.80
CA ASN A 125 -13.00 -8.23 -32.12
C ASN A 125 -12.79 -6.72 -32.15
N GLY A 126 -12.44 -6.11 -31.01
CA GLY A 126 -12.27 -4.68 -30.86
C GLY A 126 -13.58 -3.91 -30.68
N ALA A 127 -14.71 -4.59 -30.50
CA ALA A 127 -15.98 -3.95 -30.20
C ALA A 127 -15.97 -3.40 -28.77
N TRP A 128 -16.55 -2.21 -28.60
CA TRP A 128 -16.67 -1.56 -27.31
C TRP A 128 -17.50 -2.40 -26.34
N LEU A 129 -16.98 -2.66 -25.14
CA LEU A 129 -17.69 -3.36 -24.07
C LEU A 129 -18.11 -2.42 -22.94
N ALA A 130 -17.18 -1.60 -22.44
CA ALA A 130 -17.41 -0.69 -21.32
C ALA A 130 -16.33 0.38 -21.24
N GLY A 131 -16.59 1.45 -20.49
CA GLY A 131 -15.59 2.45 -20.11
C GLY A 131 -15.92 3.13 -18.78
N PHE A 132 -14.95 3.85 -18.22
CA PHE A 132 -15.08 4.66 -17.02
C PHE A 132 -14.29 5.96 -17.15
#